data_AF-A0A960ZPK5-F1
#
_entry.id   AF-A0A960ZPK5-F1
#
_cell.length_a   1.000
_cell.length_b   1.000
_cell.length_c   1.000
_cell.angle_alpha   90.00
_cell.angle_beta   90.00
_cell.angle_gamma   90.00
#
_symmetry.space_group_name_H-M   'P 1'
#
loop_
_entity.id
_entity.type
_entity.pdbx_description
1 polymer ?
#
loop_
_entity_poly.entity_id
_entity_poly.type
_entity_poly.pdbx_seq_one_letter_code
_entity_poly.pdbx_strand_id
1 'polypeptide(L)'
;FIQDSEALRPILKILIGPAAALGGSDLPGADELEAIRGAENPGENAARWIHWYAITIGIYVLAPRAFLALVWRWRSAVLVRCLPYRETAPRYFARLLATSSGSSRRVALVPYGIDPDKTARSSLVRRLEDEWGSAVEAVWLEPVAFGEEEKISAFPAEVAEWIPVFSLASTPERETHLLVYETLSGGAPAPVRVILLEATSFDRKASGFSDAGKRRSERVAAWTGLFEGGGVSLLVAPETMRPLATVDS
;
A
#
# COMPACT_ATOMS: atom_id res chain seq x y z
N PHE A 1 -9.94 -47.85 14.56
CA PHE A 1 -10.56 -47.64 13.24
C PHE A 1 -11.81 -48.50 13.16
N ILE A 2 -12.92 -47.99 12.61
CA ILE A 2 -14.20 -48.73 12.53
C ILE A 2 -13.97 -49.98 11.67
N GLN A 3 -14.16 -51.18 12.25
CA GLN A 3 -13.94 -52.46 11.57
C GLN A 3 -15.23 -53.09 11.02
N ASP A 4 -16.38 -52.48 11.29
CA ASP A 4 -17.68 -52.98 10.86
C ASP A 4 -18.18 -52.20 9.63
N SER A 5 -18.42 -52.92 8.53
CA SER A 5 -18.89 -52.34 7.25
C SER A 5 -20.32 -51.82 7.36
N GLU A 6 -21.15 -52.42 8.21
CA GLU A 6 -22.52 -51.94 8.44
C GLU A 6 -22.53 -50.59 9.17
N ALA A 7 -21.60 -50.39 10.11
CA ALA A 7 -21.43 -49.13 10.84
C ALA A 7 -20.82 -48.00 9.98
N LEU A 8 -20.03 -48.35 8.96
CA LEU A 8 -19.40 -47.38 8.04
C LEU A 8 -20.38 -46.81 7.00
N ARG A 9 -21.35 -47.61 6.58
CA ARG A 9 -22.32 -47.27 5.53
C ARG A 9 -23.14 -46.00 5.78
N PRO A 10 -23.71 -45.73 6.98
CA PRO A 10 -24.44 -44.48 7.21
C PRO A 10 -23.54 -43.24 7.15
N ILE A 11 -22.27 -43.35 7.56
CA ILE A 11 -21.29 -42.26 7.51
C ILE A 11 -20.94 -41.95 6.05
N LEU A 12 -20.66 -42.98 5.24
CA LEU A 12 -20.42 -42.83 3.81
C LEU A 12 -21.65 -42.25 3.09
N LYS A 13 -22.85 -42.63 3.50
CA LYS A 13 -24.10 -42.08 2.93
C LYS A 13 -24.23 -40.57 3.19
N ILE A 14 -23.85 -40.09 4.37
CA ILE A 14 -23.91 -38.65 4.70
C ILE A 14 -22.81 -37.88 3.95
N LEU A 15 -21.59 -38.41 3.92
CA LEU A 15 -20.43 -37.70 3.39
C LEU A 15 -20.35 -37.75 1.86
N ILE A 16 -20.60 -38.93 1.27
CA ILE A 16 -20.41 -39.22 -0.16
C ILE A 16 -21.75 -39.37 -0.88
N GLY A 17 -22.87 -39.60 -0.19
CA GLY A 17 -24.19 -39.80 -0.83
C GLY A 17 -24.61 -38.68 -1.78
N PRO A 18 -24.49 -37.39 -1.42
CA PRO A 18 -24.77 -36.29 -2.34
C PRO A 18 -23.86 -36.30 -3.58
N ALA A 19 -22.58 -36.67 -3.40
CA ALA A 19 -21.62 -36.79 -4.49
C ALA A 19 -21.91 -37.97 -5.41
N ALA A 20 -22.30 -39.12 -4.85
CA ALA A 20 -22.68 -40.32 -5.60
C ALA A 20 -23.97 -40.11 -6.40
N ALA A 21 -24.96 -39.42 -5.82
CA ALA A 21 -26.20 -39.04 -6.50
C ALA A 21 -25.95 -38.08 -7.67
N LEU A 22 -25.05 -37.10 -7.50
CA LEU A 22 -24.66 -36.16 -8.57
C LEU A 22 -23.77 -36.81 -9.64
N GLY A 23 -22.97 -37.81 -9.26
CA GLY A 23 -22.13 -38.61 -10.15
C GLY A 23 -22.89 -39.70 -10.93
N GLY A 24 -24.18 -39.92 -10.64
CA GLY A 24 -25.02 -40.92 -11.31
C GLY A 24 -24.65 -42.38 -10.96
N SER A 25 -24.04 -42.60 -9.81
CA SER A 25 -23.50 -43.90 -9.37
C SER A 25 -24.07 -44.32 -8.02
N ASP A 26 -24.43 -45.58 -7.87
CA ASP A 26 -24.87 -46.11 -6.58
C ASP A 26 -23.72 -46.22 -5.58
N LEU A 27 -24.03 -46.04 -4.30
CA LEU A 27 -23.05 -46.25 -3.22
C LEU A 27 -22.66 -47.73 -3.16
N PRO A 28 -21.39 -48.04 -2.82
CA PRO A 28 -20.91 -49.41 -2.77
C PRO A 28 -21.68 -50.25 -1.74
N GLY A 29 -21.96 -51.50 -2.11
CA GLY A 29 -22.57 -52.49 -1.23
C GLY A 29 -21.62 -52.94 -0.11
N ALA A 30 -22.14 -53.70 0.87
CA ALA A 30 -21.32 -54.23 1.97
C ALA A 30 -20.21 -55.16 1.45
N ASP A 31 -20.50 -55.96 0.42
CA ASP A 31 -19.54 -56.87 -0.21
C ASP A 31 -18.40 -56.13 -0.93
N GLU A 32 -18.69 -54.97 -1.55
CA GLU A 32 -17.68 -54.13 -2.20
C GLU A 32 -16.75 -53.46 -1.16
N LEU A 33 -17.28 -53.09 0.00
CA LEU A 33 -16.49 -52.53 1.10
C LEU A 33 -15.58 -53.59 1.78
N GLU A 34 -16.00 -54.85 1.85
CA GLU A 34 -15.15 -55.95 2.29
C GLU A 34 -14.07 -56.30 1.24
N ALA A 35 -14.36 -56.12 -0.06
CA ALA A 35 -13.38 -56.33 -1.13
C ALA A 35 -12.18 -55.35 -1.05
N ILE A 36 -12.37 -54.16 -0.48
CA ILE A 36 -11.27 -53.20 -0.21
C ILE A 36 -10.33 -53.69 0.90
N ARG A 37 -10.79 -54.56 1.82
CA ARG A 37 -10.01 -55.03 2.97
C ARG A 37 -9.11 -56.23 2.68
N GLY A 38 -9.42 -57.05 1.68
CA GLY A 38 -8.79 -58.36 1.47
C GLY A 38 -7.56 -58.33 0.55
N ALA A 39 -6.48 -59.02 0.97
CA ALA A 39 -5.26 -59.24 0.18
C ALA A 39 -5.41 -60.27 -0.98
N GLU A 40 -6.54 -60.99 -1.06
CA GLU A 40 -6.79 -62.05 -2.04
C GLU A 40 -7.82 -61.68 -3.13
N ASN A 41 -8.36 -60.44 -3.13
CA ASN A 41 -9.24 -59.94 -4.18
C ASN A 41 -8.47 -59.02 -5.15
N PRO A 42 -8.89 -58.89 -6.42
CA PRO A 42 -8.20 -58.07 -7.43
C PRO A 42 -8.18 -56.55 -7.15
N GLY A 43 -8.53 -56.10 -5.94
CA GLY A 43 -8.62 -54.70 -5.54
C GLY A 43 -9.83 -54.01 -6.17
N GLU A 44 -10.45 -53.08 -5.44
CA GLU A 44 -11.53 -52.27 -5.99
C GLU A 44 -10.98 -51.15 -6.88
N ASN A 45 -11.78 -50.69 -7.85
CA ASN A 45 -11.39 -49.59 -8.73
C ASN A 45 -11.29 -48.25 -7.96
N ALA A 46 -10.06 -47.89 -7.58
CA ALA A 46 -9.75 -46.66 -6.85
C ALA A 46 -10.19 -45.38 -7.59
N ALA A 47 -10.31 -45.40 -8.92
CA ALA A 47 -10.74 -44.23 -9.69
C ALA A 47 -12.14 -43.78 -9.27
N ARG A 48 -13.06 -44.71 -8.99
CA ARG A 48 -14.44 -44.39 -8.55
C ARG A 48 -14.44 -43.58 -7.25
N TRP A 49 -13.63 -44.00 -6.28
CA TRP A 49 -13.47 -43.31 -5.01
C TRP A 49 -12.88 -41.91 -5.15
N ILE A 50 -11.87 -41.73 -6.02
CA ILE A 50 -11.25 -40.42 -6.28
C ILE A 50 -12.29 -39.42 -6.83
N HIS A 51 -13.16 -39.85 -7.75
CA HIS A 51 -14.20 -38.99 -8.30
C HIS A 51 -15.21 -38.56 -7.21
N TRP A 52 -15.63 -39.47 -6.34
CA TRP A 52 -16.52 -39.15 -5.23
C TRP A 52 -15.91 -38.19 -4.21
N TYR A 53 -14.64 -38.38 -3.85
CA TYR A 53 -13.94 -37.43 -2.98
C TYR A 53 -13.79 -36.06 -3.66
N ALA A 54 -13.47 -36.01 -4.95
CA ALA A 54 -13.36 -34.76 -5.71
C ALA A 54 -14.70 -34.00 -5.75
N ILE A 55 -15.81 -34.69 -6.02
CA ILE A 55 -17.16 -34.10 -6.02
C ILE A 55 -17.54 -33.62 -4.61
N THR A 56 -17.22 -34.39 -3.57
CA THR A 56 -17.48 -34.02 -2.17
C THR A 56 -16.72 -32.74 -1.78
N ILE A 57 -15.44 -32.64 -2.12
CA ILE A 57 -14.65 -31.40 -1.93
C ILE A 57 -15.27 -30.25 -2.74
N GLY A 58 -15.70 -30.52 -3.97
CA GLY A 58 -16.43 -29.58 -4.81
C GLY A 58 -17.64 -28.97 -4.10
N ILE A 59 -18.50 -29.81 -3.54
CA ILE A 59 -19.77 -29.40 -2.92
C ILE A 59 -19.55 -28.73 -1.57
N TYR A 60 -18.76 -29.34 -0.68
CA TYR A 60 -18.66 -28.90 0.72
C TYR A 60 -17.59 -27.82 0.94
N VAL A 61 -16.63 -27.69 0.03
CA VAL A 61 -15.53 -26.72 0.19
C VAL A 61 -15.55 -25.69 -0.93
N LEU A 62 -15.51 -26.12 -2.19
CA LEU A 62 -15.33 -25.18 -3.30
C LEU A 62 -16.59 -24.36 -3.58
N ALA A 63 -17.77 -24.99 -3.62
CA ALA A 63 -19.04 -24.32 -3.87
C ALA A 63 -19.37 -23.21 -2.85
N PRO A 64 -19.33 -23.44 -1.52
CA PRO A 64 -19.58 -22.38 -0.55
C PRO A 64 -18.53 -21.27 -0.61
N ARG A 65 -17.25 -21.61 -0.86
CA ARG A 65 -16.20 -20.58 -1.02
C ARG A 65 -16.40 -19.74 -2.28
N ALA A 66 -16.74 -20.36 -3.40
CA ALA A 66 -17.02 -19.67 -4.65
C ALA A 66 -18.28 -18.79 -4.53
N PHE A 67 -19.33 -19.30 -3.88
CA PHE A 67 -20.53 -18.54 -3.58
C PHE A 67 -20.23 -17.31 -2.72
N LEU A 68 -19.51 -17.48 -1.61
CA LEU A 68 -19.10 -16.36 -0.76
C LEU A 68 -18.25 -15.35 -1.54
N ALA A 69 -17.26 -15.81 -2.31
CA ALA A 69 -16.42 -14.93 -3.13
C ALA A 69 -17.26 -14.13 -4.14
N LEU A 70 -18.26 -14.75 -4.77
CA LEU A 70 -19.15 -14.09 -5.71
C LEU A 70 -20.04 -13.06 -5.01
N VAL A 71 -20.61 -13.40 -3.85
CA VAL A 71 -21.41 -12.47 -3.03
C VAL A 71 -20.58 -11.26 -2.60
N TRP A 72 -19.35 -11.47 -2.14
CA TRP A 72 -18.44 -10.38 -1.77
C TRP A 72 -18.07 -9.50 -2.95
N ARG A 73 -17.75 -10.10 -4.10
CA ARG A 73 -17.44 -9.37 -5.33
C ARG A 73 -18.62 -8.55 -5.82
N TRP A 74 -19.83 -9.12 -5.80
CA TRP A 74 -21.05 -8.41 -6.18
C TRP A 74 -21.34 -7.25 -5.22
N ARG A 75 -21.29 -7.50 -3.91
CA ARG A 75 -21.51 -6.48 -2.88
C ARG A 75 -20.48 -5.35 -2.98
N SER A 76 -19.20 -5.68 -3.19
CA SER A 76 -18.15 -4.69 -3.45
C SER A 76 -18.45 -3.84 -4.69
N ALA A 77 -18.83 -4.46 -5.81
CA ALA A 77 -19.16 -3.74 -7.04
C ALA A 77 -20.36 -2.77 -6.87
N VAL A 78 -21.37 -3.17 -6.08
CA VAL A 78 -22.51 -2.30 -5.74
C VAL A 78 -22.05 -1.16 -4.83
N LEU A 79 -21.29 -1.42 -3.77
CA LEU A 79 -20.82 -0.39 -2.84
C LEU A 79 -19.93 0.66 -3.53
N VAL A 80 -19.06 0.25 -4.46
CA VAL A 80 -18.24 1.16 -5.26
C VAL A 80 -19.08 2.13 -6.08
N ARG A 81 -20.27 1.71 -6.53
CA ARG A 81 -21.18 2.53 -7.33
C ARG A 81 -22.13 3.39 -6.50
N CYS A 82 -22.49 2.94 -5.30
CA CYS A 82 -23.53 3.57 -4.48
C CYS A 82 -23.01 4.49 -3.38
N LEU A 83 -21.77 4.34 -2.91
CA LEU A 83 -21.25 5.26 -1.90
C LEU A 83 -20.56 6.48 -2.55
N PRO A 84 -21.01 7.72 -2.24
CA PRO A 84 -20.31 8.95 -2.61
C PRO A 84 -19.13 9.28 -1.68
N TYR A 85 -18.41 8.27 -1.15
CA TYR A 85 -17.30 8.52 -0.20
C TYR A 85 -16.09 9.21 -0.87
N ARG A 86 -15.99 9.12 -2.19
CA ARG A 86 -14.97 9.83 -2.97
C ARG A 86 -15.21 11.35 -3.00
N GLU A 87 -16.42 11.81 -2.75
CA GLU A 87 -16.78 13.23 -2.82
C GLU A 87 -16.68 13.90 -1.45
N THR A 88 -16.99 13.19 -0.37
CA THR A 88 -16.99 13.76 0.99
C THR A 88 -15.58 13.96 1.57
N ALA A 89 -14.67 13.00 1.34
CA ALA A 89 -13.30 13.06 1.85
C ALA A 89 -12.35 12.21 0.98
N PRO A 90 -12.12 12.58 -0.30
CA PRO A 90 -11.34 11.78 -1.25
C PRO A 90 -9.97 11.38 -0.71
N ARG A 91 -9.31 12.31 -0.01
CA ARG A 91 -7.96 12.12 0.55
C ARG A 91 -7.90 11.15 1.72
N TYR A 92 -8.88 11.20 2.63
CA TYR A 92 -8.94 10.30 3.78
C TYR A 92 -9.13 8.84 3.36
N PHE A 93 -10.06 8.59 2.43
CA PHE A 93 -10.34 7.24 1.96
C PHE A 93 -9.27 6.67 1.03
N ALA A 94 -8.63 7.50 0.21
CA ALA A 94 -7.46 7.10 -0.56
C ALA A 94 -6.34 6.60 0.36
N ARG A 95 -6.07 7.32 1.46
CA ARG A 95 -5.11 6.91 2.49
C ARG A 95 -5.49 5.58 3.15
N LEU A 96 -6.75 5.40 3.55
CA LEU A 96 -7.24 4.16 4.16
C LEU A 96 -7.10 2.94 3.21
N LEU A 97 -7.37 3.14 1.93
CA LEU A 97 -7.25 2.11 0.88
C LEU A 97 -5.79 1.81 0.54
N ALA A 98 -4.91 2.81 0.53
CA ALA A 98 -3.47 2.59 0.32
C ALA A 98 -2.86 1.77 1.45
N THR A 99 -3.23 2.04 2.70
CA THR A 99 -2.81 1.26 3.86
C THR A 99 -3.31 -0.19 3.80
N SER A 100 -4.53 -0.43 3.32
CA SER A 100 -5.11 -1.78 3.25
C SER A 100 -4.71 -2.58 2.02
N SER A 101 -4.35 -1.93 0.91
CA SER A 101 -3.89 -2.57 -0.34
C SER A 101 -2.40 -2.92 -0.34
N GLY A 102 -1.64 -2.52 0.68
CA GLY A 102 -0.22 -2.86 0.83
C GLY A 102 0.70 -2.23 -0.23
N SER A 103 0.19 -1.32 -1.06
CA SER A 103 0.97 -0.63 -2.10
C SER A 103 1.53 0.68 -1.54
N SER A 104 2.55 0.57 -0.67
CA SER A 104 3.28 1.73 -0.17
C SER A 104 4.37 2.14 -1.15
N ARG A 105 4.52 3.44 -1.38
CA ARG A 105 5.61 3.98 -2.20
C ARG A 105 6.83 4.19 -1.31
N ARG A 106 7.91 3.45 -1.57
CA ARG A 106 9.16 3.59 -0.83
C ARG A 106 10.00 4.73 -1.40
N VAL A 107 10.42 5.66 -0.56
CA VAL A 107 11.18 6.86 -0.96
C VAL A 107 12.32 7.16 0.02
N ALA A 108 13.42 7.71 -0.48
CA ALA A 108 14.59 8.08 0.30
C ALA A 108 14.57 9.58 0.54
N LEU A 109 14.58 9.98 1.81
CA LEU A 109 14.59 11.37 2.22
C LEU A 109 16.00 11.76 2.64
N VAL A 110 16.53 12.83 2.04
CA VAL A 110 17.91 13.29 2.26
C VAL A 110 17.88 14.69 2.87
N PRO A 111 17.96 14.81 4.21
CA PRO A 111 18.06 16.11 4.85
C PRO A 111 19.37 16.79 4.50
N TYR A 112 19.34 18.09 4.21
CA TYR A 112 20.54 18.90 3.99
C TYR A 112 20.56 20.10 4.93
N GLY A 113 21.64 20.22 5.70
CA GLY A 113 21.82 21.30 6.67
C GLY A 113 20.79 21.32 7.81
N ILE A 114 19.97 20.27 7.95
CA ILE A 114 18.94 20.11 8.98
C ILE A 114 18.87 18.69 9.50
N ASP A 115 18.54 18.54 10.78
CA ASP A 115 18.09 17.27 11.37
C ASP A 115 16.65 17.44 11.88
N PRO A 116 15.63 17.09 11.07
CA PRO A 116 14.24 17.24 11.47
C PRO A 116 13.92 16.27 12.62
N ASP A 117 13.23 16.78 13.64
CA ASP A 117 12.75 15.95 14.75
C ASP A 117 11.64 14.97 14.29
N LYS A 118 11.20 14.07 15.18
CA LYS A 118 10.17 13.07 14.85
C LYS A 118 8.86 13.68 14.36
N THR A 119 8.51 14.86 14.86
CA THR A 119 7.26 15.56 14.50
C THR A 119 7.37 16.15 13.10
N ALA A 120 8.47 16.82 12.79
CA ALA A 120 8.78 17.35 11.47
C ALA A 120 8.93 16.24 10.43
N ARG A 121 9.60 15.14 10.77
CA ARG A 121 9.67 13.95 9.90
C ARG A 121 8.28 13.41 9.58
N SER A 122 7.42 13.29 10.58
CA SER A 122 6.05 12.80 10.39
C SER A 122 5.20 13.76 9.54
N SER A 123 5.37 15.09 9.70
CA SER A 123 4.63 16.08 8.91
C SER A 123 5.08 16.11 7.45
N LEU A 124 6.38 15.93 7.18
CA LEU A 124 6.96 15.82 5.84
C LEU A 124 6.44 14.58 5.10
N VAL A 125 6.47 13.41 5.75
CA VAL A 125 5.93 12.16 5.17
C VAL A 125 4.44 12.31 4.89
N ARG A 126 3.68 12.88 5.84
CA ARG A 126 2.26 13.13 5.64
C ARG A 126 2.00 14.05 4.45
N ARG A 127 2.80 15.09 4.24
CA ARG A 127 2.66 15.97 3.08
C ARG A 127 2.88 15.24 1.76
N LEU A 128 3.79 14.27 1.70
CA LEU A 128 3.98 13.39 0.54
C LEU A 128 2.80 12.46 0.31
N GLU A 129 2.29 11.82 1.37
CA GLU A 129 1.10 10.97 1.29
C GLU A 129 -0.11 11.76 0.76
N ASP A 130 -0.28 12.99 1.24
CA ASP A 130 -1.38 13.89 0.82
C ASP A 130 -1.24 14.34 -0.64
N GLU A 131 0.00 14.50 -1.13
CA GLU A 131 0.28 14.85 -2.54
C GLU A 131 0.03 13.67 -3.49
N TRP A 132 0.49 12.47 -3.11
CA TRP A 132 0.43 11.29 -3.99
C TRP A 132 -0.84 10.46 -3.83
N GLY A 133 -1.61 10.66 -2.75
CA GLY A 133 -2.80 9.85 -2.45
C GLY A 133 -2.48 8.39 -2.14
N SER A 134 -1.23 8.09 -1.77
CA SER A 134 -0.74 6.74 -1.44
C SER A 134 0.04 6.76 -0.14
N ALA A 135 0.12 5.62 0.55
CA ALA A 135 1.00 5.45 1.70
C ALA A 135 2.46 5.60 1.25
N VAL A 136 3.29 6.18 2.11
CA VAL A 136 4.72 6.41 1.85
C VAL A 136 5.56 5.73 2.91
N GLU A 137 6.47 4.86 2.47
CA GLU A 137 7.51 4.30 3.32
C GLU A 137 8.78 5.14 3.15
N ALA A 138 9.02 6.04 4.10
CA ALA A 138 10.17 6.94 4.06
C ALA A 138 11.41 6.32 4.71
N VAL A 139 12.47 6.15 3.92
CA VAL A 139 13.82 5.81 4.37
C VAL A 139 14.57 7.11 4.61
N TRP A 140 14.80 7.46 5.88
CA TRP A 140 15.56 8.66 6.25
C TRP A 140 17.05 8.36 6.20
N LEU A 141 17.78 9.11 5.38
CA LEU A 141 19.24 9.06 5.34
C LEU A 141 19.84 10.03 6.36
N GLU A 142 21.14 9.86 6.58
CA GLU A 142 21.92 10.75 7.42
C GLU A 142 21.91 12.17 6.84
N PRO A 143 21.72 13.22 7.67
CA PRO A 143 21.76 14.59 7.20
C PRO A 143 23.10 14.94 6.54
N VAL A 144 23.03 15.49 5.33
CA VAL A 144 24.20 16.00 4.60
C VAL A 144 24.59 17.35 5.20
N ALA A 145 25.85 17.47 5.63
CA ALA A 145 26.40 18.70 6.16
C ALA A 145 26.75 19.69 5.03
N PHE A 146 26.81 20.97 5.37
CA PHE A 146 27.33 22.01 4.48
C PHE A 146 28.79 21.69 4.09
N GLY A 147 29.12 21.78 2.80
CA GLY A 147 30.43 21.43 2.25
C GLY A 147 30.60 19.94 1.90
N GLU A 148 29.54 19.12 2.06
CA GLU A 148 29.54 17.70 1.70
C GLU A 148 28.56 17.36 0.56
N GLU A 149 28.15 18.36 -0.22
CA GLU A 149 27.13 18.26 -1.28
C GLU A 149 27.49 17.23 -2.36
N GLU A 150 28.78 17.02 -2.62
CA GLU A 150 29.30 16.07 -3.62
C GLU A 150 29.50 14.66 -3.06
N LYS A 151 29.45 14.48 -1.73
CA LYS A 151 29.72 13.18 -1.08
C LYS A 151 28.49 12.27 -1.04
N ILE A 152 27.35 12.72 -1.55
CA ILE A 152 26.10 11.96 -1.62
C ILE A 152 26.27 10.81 -2.61
N SER A 153 26.72 9.66 -2.10
CA SER A 153 27.16 8.51 -2.91
C SER A 153 26.50 7.20 -2.51
N ALA A 154 25.90 7.14 -1.33
CA ALA A 154 25.18 5.97 -0.86
C ALA A 154 23.75 6.01 -1.38
N PHE A 155 23.50 5.29 -2.48
CA PHE A 155 22.15 5.12 -3.05
C PHE A 155 21.61 3.70 -2.80
N PRO A 156 20.80 3.45 -1.75
CA PRO A 156 20.17 2.15 -1.55
C PRO A 156 19.38 1.71 -2.80
N ALA A 157 19.75 0.55 -3.35
CA ALA A 157 19.18 0.00 -4.59
C ALA A 157 17.66 -0.26 -4.51
N GLU A 158 17.13 -0.41 -3.30
CA GLU A 158 15.72 -0.70 -3.02
C GLU A 158 14.82 0.54 -3.17
N VAL A 159 15.40 1.72 -3.38
CA VAL A 159 14.66 2.98 -3.41
C VAL A 159 14.94 3.73 -4.70
N ALA A 160 13.92 3.75 -5.57
CA ALA A 160 14.01 4.43 -6.86
C ALA A 160 13.89 5.96 -6.73
N GLU A 161 13.17 6.47 -5.73
CA GLU A 161 12.84 7.89 -5.61
C GLU A 161 13.51 8.58 -4.44
N TRP A 162 14.21 9.65 -4.77
CA TRP A 162 15.08 10.40 -3.90
C TRP A 162 14.55 11.82 -3.78
N ILE A 163 14.39 12.28 -2.55
CA ILE A 163 13.81 13.59 -2.26
C ILE A 163 14.72 14.30 -1.27
N PRO A 164 15.38 15.39 -1.68
CA PRO A 164 16.08 16.24 -0.75
C PRO A 164 15.08 16.99 0.14
N VAL A 165 15.47 17.18 1.39
CA VAL A 165 14.71 17.93 2.39
C VAL A 165 15.54 19.13 2.82
N PHE A 166 15.04 20.33 2.53
CA PHE A 166 15.67 21.59 2.88
C PHE A 166 14.89 22.34 3.94
N SER A 167 15.56 23.21 4.69
CA SER A 167 14.87 24.16 5.57
C SER A 167 14.28 25.30 4.76
N LEU A 168 12.97 25.56 4.90
CA LEU A 168 12.37 26.78 4.35
C LEU A 168 13.02 28.05 4.94
N ALA A 169 13.57 27.96 6.16
CA ALA A 169 14.24 29.07 6.81
C ALA A 169 15.61 29.42 6.21
N SER A 170 16.21 28.52 5.44
CA SER A 170 17.47 28.78 4.73
C SER A 170 17.26 29.73 3.56
N THR A 171 18.32 30.42 3.17
CA THR A 171 18.35 31.19 1.92
C THR A 171 18.63 30.24 0.77
N PRO A 172 17.77 30.18 -0.26
CA PRO A 172 18.01 29.33 -1.42
C PRO A 172 19.24 29.82 -2.17
N GLU A 173 20.20 28.94 -2.40
CA GLU A 173 21.50 29.26 -2.99
C GLU A 173 21.86 28.21 -4.05
N ARG A 174 22.42 28.65 -5.18
CA ARG A 174 22.80 27.75 -6.29
C ARG A 174 24.00 26.87 -5.94
N GLU A 175 25.00 27.43 -5.28
CA GLU A 175 26.25 26.72 -4.95
C GLU A 175 26.04 25.57 -3.95
N THR A 176 24.92 25.57 -3.24
CA THR A 176 24.60 24.57 -2.21
C THR A 176 23.37 23.74 -2.60
N HIS A 177 22.20 24.35 -2.63
CA HIS A 177 20.93 23.63 -2.76
C HIS A 177 20.69 23.10 -4.18
N LEU A 178 21.08 23.86 -5.19
CA LEU A 178 21.02 23.37 -6.58
C LEU A 178 22.06 22.27 -6.79
N LEU A 179 23.26 22.41 -6.24
CA LEU A 179 24.29 21.37 -6.28
C LEU A 179 23.82 20.05 -5.64
N VAL A 180 23.18 20.09 -4.46
CA VAL A 180 22.60 18.89 -3.84
C VAL A 180 21.55 18.23 -4.75
N TYR A 181 20.67 19.03 -5.36
CA TYR A 181 19.68 18.53 -6.31
C TYR A 181 20.32 17.89 -7.55
N GLU A 182 21.37 18.50 -8.10
CA GLU A 182 22.10 18.01 -9.26
C GLU A 182 22.87 16.72 -8.93
N THR A 183 23.57 16.67 -7.80
CA THR A 183 24.26 15.45 -7.32
C THR A 183 23.27 14.30 -7.14
N LEU A 184 22.12 14.55 -6.51
CA LEU A 184 21.08 13.54 -6.34
C LEU A 184 20.50 13.10 -7.69
N SER A 185 20.20 14.04 -8.59
CA SER A 185 19.62 13.72 -9.90
C SER A 185 20.60 12.97 -10.81
N GLY A 186 21.90 13.21 -10.65
CA GLY A 186 22.95 12.50 -11.40
C GLY A 186 23.28 11.11 -10.84
N GLY A 187 23.14 10.90 -9.53
CA GLY A 187 23.46 9.64 -8.87
C GLY A 187 22.28 8.70 -8.62
N ALA A 188 21.06 9.23 -8.52
CA ALA A 188 19.87 8.43 -8.21
C ALA A 188 19.38 7.58 -9.41
N PRO A 189 18.73 6.44 -9.16
CA PRO A 189 18.14 5.60 -10.22
C PRO A 189 17.06 6.29 -11.06
N ALA A 190 16.41 7.31 -10.50
CA ALA A 190 15.40 8.12 -11.18
C ALA A 190 15.64 9.62 -10.89
N PRO A 191 15.26 10.51 -11.83
CA PRO A 191 15.41 11.94 -11.63
C PRO A 191 14.59 12.41 -10.42
N VAL A 192 15.15 13.35 -9.66
CA VAL A 192 14.46 13.99 -8.53
C VAL A 192 13.31 14.84 -9.08
N ARG A 193 12.07 14.46 -8.74
CA ARG A 193 10.85 15.17 -9.18
C ARG A 193 10.22 16.03 -8.10
N VAL A 194 10.62 15.81 -6.85
CA VAL A 194 10.01 16.44 -5.67
C VAL A 194 11.12 16.91 -4.74
N ILE A 195 10.98 18.12 -4.22
CA ILE A 195 11.81 18.66 -3.15
C ILE A 195 10.91 19.02 -1.97
N LEU A 196 11.32 18.65 -0.76
CA LEU A 196 10.59 18.97 0.45
C LEU A 196 11.20 20.18 1.18
N LEU A 197 10.35 21.10 1.60
CA LEU A 197 10.72 22.27 2.40
C LEU A 197 10.12 22.17 3.81
N GLU A 198 10.97 22.03 4.81
CA GLU A 198 10.62 22.02 6.24
C GLU A 198 10.40 23.46 6.73
N ALA A 199 9.18 23.80 7.12
CA ALA A 199 8.75 25.16 7.44
C ALA A 199 8.58 25.44 8.93
N THR A 200 8.64 24.44 9.82
CA THR A 200 8.28 24.59 11.24
C THR A 200 9.12 25.68 11.91
N SER A 201 10.44 25.68 11.66
CA SER A 201 11.34 26.68 12.26
C SER A 201 11.10 28.10 11.73
N PHE A 202 10.73 28.23 10.45
CA PHE A 202 10.38 29.51 9.82
C PHE A 202 9.05 30.04 10.35
N ASP A 203 8.02 29.20 10.35
CA ASP A 203 6.66 29.53 10.78
C ASP A 203 6.62 29.92 12.27
N ARG A 204 7.37 29.21 13.12
CA ARG A 204 7.51 29.55 14.55
C ARG A 204 8.09 30.96 14.74
N LYS A 205 9.12 31.33 13.98
CA LYS A 205 9.73 32.68 14.05
C LYS A 205 8.80 33.75 13.48
N ALA A 206 8.04 33.41 12.43
CA ALA A 206 7.13 34.34 11.76
C ALA A 206 5.82 34.56 12.56
N SER A 207 5.45 33.66 13.48
CA SER A 207 4.16 33.67 14.19
C SER A 207 3.82 34.97 14.93
N GLY A 208 4.83 35.77 15.33
CA GLY A 208 4.64 37.06 16.00
C GLY A 208 4.39 38.25 15.07
N PHE A 209 4.44 38.07 13.75
CA PHE A 209 4.32 39.17 12.77
C PHE A 209 2.98 39.15 12.04
N SER A 210 2.39 40.32 11.82
CA SER A 210 1.12 40.46 11.09
C SER A 210 1.24 40.12 9.59
N ASP A 211 2.45 40.13 9.04
CA ASP A 211 2.77 39.81 7.65
C ASP A 211 3.29 38.37 7.46
N ALA A 212 3.17 37.48 8.46
CA ALA A 212 3.72 36.13 8.44
C ALA A 212 3.39 35.33 7.16
N GLY A 213 2.13 35.39 6.70
CA GLY A 213 1.70 34.72 5.48
C GLY A 213 2.39 35.26 4.22
N LYS A 214 2.58 36.59 4.14
CA LYS A 214 3.29 37.24 3.04
C LYS A 214 4.76 36.82 3.02
N ARG A 215 5.45 36.88 4.16
CA ARG A 215 6.87 36.46 4.29
C ARG A 215 7.07 35.00 3.90
N ARG A 216 6.13 34.13 4.27
CA ARG A 216 6.15 32.71 3.88
C ARG A 216 5.99 32.56 2.37
N SER A 217 5.04 33.26 1.76
CA SER A 217 4.83 33.22 0.31
C SER A 217 6.04 33.73 -0.47
N GLU A 218 6.66 34.83 -0.03
CA GLU A 218 7.89 35.38 -0.63
C GLU A 218 9.07 34.41 -0.49
N ARG A 219 9.20 33.74 0.67
CA ARG A 219 10.22 32.72 0.88
C ARG A 219 10.00 31.53 -0.05
N VAL A 220 8.78 31.01 -0.17
CA VAL A 220 8.44 29.93 -1.10
C VAL A 220 8.68 30.35 -2.55
N ALA A 221 8.39 31.60 -2.92
CA ALA A 221 8.67 32.13 -4.26
C ALA A 221 10.17 32.16 -4.56
N ALA A 222 11.01 32.55 -3.60
CA ALA A 222 12.47 32.50 -3.76
C ALA A 222 12.98 31.06 -3.97
N TRP A 223 12.44 30.09 -3.23
CA TRP A 223 12.73 28.67 -3.44
C TRP A 223 12.26 28.17 -4.81
N THR A 224 11.08 28.61 -5.25
CA THR A 224 10.51 28.27 -6.56
C THR A 224 11.39 28.80 -7.70
N GLY A 225 11.86 30.05 -7.58
CA GLY A 225 12.76 30.65 -8.58
C GLY A 225 14.12 29.96 -8.67
N LEU A 226 14.62 29.34 -7.59
CA LEU A 226 15.88 28.59 -7.64
C LEU A 226 15.78 27.33 -8.52
N PHE A 227 14.64 26.63 -8.47
CA PHE A 227 14.39 25.38 -9.20
C PHE A 227 13.54 25.56 -10.46
N GLU A 228 13.33 26.80 -10.89
CA GLU A 228 12.59 27.12 -12.10
C GLU A 228 13.28 26.49 -13.32
N GLY A 229 12.54 25.73 -14.12
CA GLY A 229 13.07 24.98 -15.27
C GLY A 229 13.57 23.56 -14.96
N GLY A 230 13.67 23.15 -13.69
CA GLY A 230 14.13 21.81 -13.30
C GLY A 230 13.10 20.69 -13.43
N GLY A 231 11.83 21.00 -13.72
CA GLY A 231 10.74 20.00 -13.76
C GLY A 231 10.38 19.42 -12.38
N VAL A 232 10.74 20.12 -11.31
CA VAL A 232 10.59 19.70 -9.92
C VAL A 232 9.38 20.36 -9.26
N SER A 233 8.64 19.59 -8.46
CA SER A 233 7.59 20.10 -7.57
C SER A 233 8.13 20.37 -6.16
N LEU A 234 7.92 21.59 -5.66
CA LEU A 234 8.28 21.97 -4.30
C LEU A 234 7.09 21.76 -3.35
N LEU A 235 7.27 20.92 -2.34
CA LEU A 235 6.27 20.63 -1.34
C LEU A 235 6.70 21.19 0.02
N VAL A 236 5.86 22.05 0.60
CA VAL A 236 6.14 22.68 1.90
C VAL A 236 5.38 21.95 3.01
N ALA A 237 6.06 21.62 4.11
CA ALA A 237 5.46 21.03 5.30
C ALA A 237 5.95 21.74 6.59
N PRO A 238 5.08 22.04 7.56
CA PRO A 238 3.63 21.81 7.54
C PRO A 238 2.92 22.69 6.51
N GLU A 239 1.81 22.19 5.96
CA GLU A 239 0.93 22.98 5.10
C GLU A 239 0.25 24.05 5.96
N THR A 240 0.39 25.33 5.61
CA THR A 240 -0.48 26.37 6.18
C THR A 240 -1.89 26.06 5.74
N MET A 241 -2.78 25.81 6.70
CA MET A 241 -4.20 25.57 6.49
C MET A 241 -4.71 26.52 5.39
N ARG A 242 -5.05 25.98 4.21
CA ARG A 242 -5.79 26.75 3.21
C ARG A 242 -7.09 27.17 3.90
N PRO A 243 -7.46 28.46 3.94
CA PRO A 243 -8.82 28.81 4.34
C PRO A 243 -9.75 28.00 3.44
N LEU A 244 -10.66 27.24 4.06
CA LEU A 244 -11.73 26.54 3.35
C LEU A 244 -12.36 27.57 2.43
N ALA A 245 -12.28 27.34 1.12
CA ALA A 245 -13.01 28.15 0.17
C ALA A 245 -14.46 28.17 0.63
N THR A 246 -14.94 29.35 1.04
CA THR A 246 -16.35 29.58 1.33
C THR A 246 -17.08 29.18 0.06
N VAL A 247 -17.81 28.07 0.13
CA VAL A 247 -18.79 27.70 -0.88
C VAL A 247 -19.81 28.83 -0.86
N ASP A 248 -19.72 29.72 -1.84
CA ASP A 248 -20.75 30.74 -2.05
C ASP A 248 -22.11 30.01 -2.17
N SER A 249 -23.04 30.50 -1.35
CA SER A 249 -24.39 29.95 -1.17
C SER A 249 -25.29 30.18 -2.39
#